data_AF-A0A1W9LP60-F1
#
_entry.id   AF-A0A1W9LP60-F1
#
_cell.length_a   1.000
_cell.length_b   1.000
_cell.length_c   1.000
_cell.angle_alpha   90.00
_cell.angle_beta   90.00
_cell.angle_gamma   90.00
#
_symmetry.space_group_name_H-M   'P 1'
#
loop_
_entity.id
_entity.type
_entity.pdbx_description
1 polymer ?
#
loop_
_entity_poly.entity_id
_entity_poly.type
_entity_poly.pdbx_seq_one_letter_code
_entity_poly.pdbx_strand_id
1 'polypeptide(L)'
;MKDIRDLIGTVEREKAAIGVFITLKNPSKDMKQEAGDAGYYESEYFNKKYPKIQILTIEELFNGATVNMPSELTTFRKIPSMNNRSQERIC
;
A
#
# COMPACT_ATOMS: atom_id res chain seq x y z
N MET A 1 9.64 19.66 4.39
CA MET A 1 8.94 18.41 4.02
C MET A 1 9.13 18.16 2.54
N LYS A 2 10.18 17.44 2.18
CA LYS A 2 10.48 17.13 0.78
C LYS A 2 9.85 15.79 0.39
N ASP A 3 9.84 14.83 1.32
CA ASP A 3 9.51 13.44 1.03
C ASP A 3 8.06 13.21 0.58
N ILE A 4 7.07 13.85 1.24
CA ILE A 4 5.66 13.72 0.84
C ILE A 4 5.38 14.39 -0.50
N ARG A 5 5.96 15.57 -0.75
CA ARG A 5 5.80 16.27 -2.02
C ARG A 5 6.46 15.54 -3.18
N ASP A 6 7.66 15.01 -2.95
CA ASP A 6 8.36 14.17 -3.92
C ASP A 6 7.58 12.89 -4.22
N LEU A 7 6.96 12.30 -3.20
CA LEU A 7 6.06 11.15 -3.38
C LEU A 7 4.82 11.53 -4.20
N ILE A 8 4.15 12.64 -3.91
CA ILE A 8 3.01 13.14 -4.68
C ILE A 8 3.40 13.32 -6.14
N GLY A 9 4.50 14.01 -6.41
CA GLY A 9 5.00 14.22 -7.77
C GLY A 9 5.34 12.91 -8.49
N THR A 10 5.85 11.92 -7.77
CA THR A 10 6.12 10.58 -8.33
C THR A 10 4.81 9.86 -8.67
N VAL A 11 3.83 9.84 -7.76
CA VAL A 11 2.52 9.20 -7.99
C VAL A 11 1.82 9.80 -9.20
N GLU A 12 1.87 11.13 -9.35
CA GLU A 12 1.29 11.82 -10.49
C GLU A 12 2.02 11.56 -11.80
N ARG A 13 3.36 11.60 -11.78
CA ARG A 13 4.18 11.34 -12.97
C ARG A 13 4.02 9.92 -13.49
N GLU A 14 4.04 8.94 -12.60
CA GLU A 14 3.89 7.52 -12.94
C GLU A 14 2.42 7.11 -13.15
N LYS A 15 1.48 8.04 -12.97
CA LYS A 15 0.02 7.78 -12.99
C LYS A 15 -0.39 6.63 -12.06
N ALA A 16 0.29 6.51 -10.93
CA ALA A 16 -0.02 5.49 -9.93
C ALA A 16 -1.36 5.82 -9.25
N ALA A 17 -2.12 4.77 -8.92
CA ALA A 17 -3.40 4.94 -8.23
C ALA A 17 -3.22 5.47 -6.81
N ILE A 18 -2.21 4.97 -6.09
CA ILE A 18 -1.97 5.25 -4.66
C ILE A 18 -0.45 5.26 -4.37
N GLY A 19 -0.01 6.12 -3.45
CA GLY A 19 1.32 6.11 -2.84
C GLY A 19 1.25 5.94 -1.31
N VAL A 20 2.19 5.18 -0.76
CA VAL A 20 2.27 4.91 0.69
C VAL A 20 3.63 5.36 1.22
N PHE A 21 3.61 6.18 2.27
CA PHE A 21 4.80 6.63 2.98
C PHE A 21 4.86 5.97 4.36
N ILE A 22 5.88 5.14 4.60
CA ILE A 22 6.08 4.43 5.87
C ILE A 22 7.15 5.14 6.69
N THR A 23 6.84 5.44 7.95
CA THR A 23 7.75 6.17 8.86
C THR A 23 7.87 5.51 10.22
N LEU A 24 9.05 5.61 10.85
CA LEU A 24 9.24 5.22 12.26
C LEU A 24 8.65 6.24 13.23
N LYS A 25 8.74 7.53 12.89
CA LYS A 25 8.28 8.63 13.75
C LYS A 25 6.87 9.04 13.37
N ASN A 26 6.15 9.57 14.36
CA ASN A 26 4.85 10.17 14.13
C ASN A 26 4.94 11.28 13.06
N PRO A 27 4.07 11.25 12.04
CA PRO A 27 4.08 12.27 11.00
C PRO A 27 3.66 13.63 11.56
N SER A 28 4.30 14.69 11.07
CA SER A 28 3.95 16.06 11.46
C SER A 28 2.56 16.44 10.94
N LYS A 29 1.98 17.52 11.50
CA LYS A 29 0.68 18.04 11.06
C LYS A 29 0.69 18.39 9.57
N ASP A 30 1.74 19.08 9.15
CA ASP A 30 1.90 19.51 7.77
C ASP A 30 2.04 18.32 6.80
N MET A 31 2.70 17.22 7.22
CA MET A 31 2.75 16.00 6.39
C MET A 31 1.36 15.39 6.18
N LYS A 32 0.53 15.37 7.24
CA LYS A 32 -0.85 14.89 7.15
C LYS A 32 -1.70 15.80 6.26
N GLN A 33 -1.48 17.12 6.33
CA GLN A 33 -2.16 18.09 5.50
C GLN A 33 -1.80 17.89 4.02
N GLU A 34 -0.51 17.83 3.67
CA GLU A 34 -0.07 17.64 2.29
C GLU A 34 -0.58 16.30 1.71
N ALA A 35 -0.59 15.23 2.50
CA ALA A 35 -1.16 13.95 2.09
C ALA A 35 -2.68 14.02 1.85
N GLY A 36 -3.41 14.81 2.64
CA GLY A 36 -4.84 15.04 2.45
C GLY A 36 -5.14 15.90 1.23
N ASP A 37 -4.33 16.93 0.98
CA ASP A 37 -4.45 17.85 -0.14
C ASP A 37 -4.20 17.16 -1.50
N ALA A 38 -3.43 16.06 -1.51
CA ALA A 38 -3.23 15.21 -2.68
C ALA A 38 -4.53 14.55 -3.20
N GLY A 39 -5.60 14.55 -2.39
CA GLY A 39 -6.94 14.11 -2.78
C GLY A 39 -7.13 12.59 -2.76
N TYR A 40 -8.13 12.15 -3.50
CA TYR A 40 -8.59 10.76 -3.51
C TYR A 40 -8.55 10.16 -4.91
N TYR A 41 -8.13 8.90 -4.99
CA TYR A 41 -8.34 8.05 -6.14
C TYR A 41 -9.76 7.48 -6.10
N GLU A 42 -10.50 7.67 -7.19
CA GLU A 42 -11.84 7.12 -7.36
C GLU A 42 -11.73 5.82 -8.16
N SER A 43 -12.17 4.71 -7.55
CA SER A 43 -12.22 3.45 -8.28
C SER A 43 -13.49 3.36 -9.13
N GLU A 44 -13.32 3.16 -10.44
CA GLU A 44 -14.43 2.94 -11.38
C GLU A 44 -15.28 1.70 -11.02
N TYR A 45 -14.65 0.69 -10.41
CA TYR A 45 -15.29 -0.61 -10.14
C TYR A 45 -15.97 -0.69 -8.77
N PHE A 46 -15.41 -0.01 -7.77
CA PHE A 46 -15.87 -0.14 -6.38
C PHE A 46 -16.66 1.07 -5.86
N ASN A 47 -16.83 2.12 -6.69
CA ASN A 47 -17.53 3.36 -6.34
C ASN A 47 -17.11 3.92 -4.96
N LYS A 48 -15.84 3.72 -4.62
CA LYS A 48 -15.23 4.08 -3.35
C LYS A 48 -14.01 4.94 -3.59
N LYS A 49 -13.86 5.95 -2.73
CA LYS A 49 -12.72 6.86 -2.74
C LYS A 49 -11.63 6.32 -1.82
N TYR A 50 -10.41 6.31 -2.33
CA TYR A 50 -9.21 5.86 -1.63
C TYR A 50 -8.25 7.05 -1.52
N PRO A 51 -7.65 7.32 -0.35
CA PRO A 51 -6.67 8.41 -0.24
C PRO A 51 -5.50 8.13 -1.18
N LYS A 52 -5.20 9.11 -2.04
CA LYS A 52 -4.15 8.98 -3.06
C LYS A 52 -2.76 8.85 -2.41
N ILE A 53 -2.56 9.54 -1.29
CA ILE A 53 -1.38 9.43 -0.45
C ILE A 53 -1.78 8.97 0.95
N GLN A 54 -1.10 7.94 1.44
CA GLN A 54 -1.31 7.41 2.78
C GLN A 54 0.00 7.41 3.54
N ILE A 55 -0.05 7.86 4.80
CA ILE A 55 1.09 7.82 5.70
C ILE A 55 0.79 6.78 6.76
N LEU A 56 1.69 5.80 6.91
CA LEU A 56 1.60 4.75 7.91
C LEU A 56 2.84 4.78 8.80
N THR A 57 2.66 4.59 10.10
CA THR A 57 3.76 4.35 11.01
C THR A 57 4.04 2.86 11.14
N ILE A 58 5.28 2.51 11.50
CA ILE A 58 5.62 1.12 11.79
C ILE A 58 4.80 0.59 12.98
N GLU A 59 4.53 1.42 13.99
CA GLU A 59 3.66 1.07 15.11
C GLU A 59 2.24 0.71 14.63
N GLU A 60 1.67 1.51 13.72
CA GLU A 60 0.36 1.23 13.12
C GLU A 60 0.37 -0.08 12.34
N LEU A 61 1.43 -0.36 11.56
CA LEU A 61 1.57 -1.62 10.83
C LEU A 61 1.63 -2.83 11.77
N PHE A 62 2.36 -2.74 12.88
CA PHE A 62 2.39 -3.80 13.90
C PHE A 62 1.04 -3.96 14.62
N ASN A 63 0.25 -2.90 14.73
CA ASN A 63 -1.11 -2.93 15.25
C ASN A 63 -2.16 -3.42 14.23
N GLY A 64 -1.73 -3.84 13.03
CA GLY A 64 -2.62 -4.38 12.00
C GLY A 64 -3.22 -3.34 11.05
N ALA A 65 -2.69 -2.11 11.03
CA ALA A 65 -3.06 -1.15 10.00
C ALA A 65 -2.66 -1.67 8.63
N THR A 66 -3.54 -1.48 7.65
CA THR A 66 -3.34 -1.91 6.27
C THR A 66 -3.55 -0.75 5.32
N VAL A 67 -2.90 -0.83 4.16
CA VAL A 67 -3.05 0.17 3.10
C VAL A 67 -4.47 0.10 2.57
N ASN A 68 -5.14 1.25 2.51
CA ASN A 68 -6.47 1.37 1.96
C ASN A 68 -6.36 1.45 0.43
N MET A 69 -6.42 0.30 -0.24
CA MET A 69 -6.34 0.22 -1.69
C MET A 69 -7.59 -0.44 -2.27
N PRO A 70 -7.99 -0.11 -3.51
CA PRO A 70 -9.01 -0.86 -4.23
C PRO A 70 -8.55 -2.31 -4.30
N SER A 71 -9.35 -3.20 -3.74
CA SER A 71 -9.04 -4.63 -3.72
C SER A 71 -8.94 -5.15 -5.15
N GLU A 72 -7.89 -5.90 -5.47
CA GLU A 72 -7.90 -6.71 -6.68
C GLU A 72 -9.01 -7.76 -6.54
N LEU A 73 -10.17 -7.54 -7.16
CA LEU A 73 -11.05 -8.65 -7.48
C LEU A 73 -10.33 -9.48 -8.54
N THR A 74 -9.77 -10.62 -8.10
CA THR A 74 -9.54 -11.87 -8.87
C THR A 74 -8.60 -11.75 -10.08
N THR A 75 -7.40 -12.30 -10.09
CA THR A 75 -7.12 -13.74 -10.00
C THR A 75 -5.68 -13.96 -9.52
N PHE A 76 -5.51 -14.48 -8.30
CA PHE A 76 -4.29 -15.21 -7.99
C PHE A 76 -4.23 -16.41 -8.93
N ARG A 77 -3.26 -16.43 -9.86
CA ARG A 77 -2.92 -17.64 -10.60
C ARG A 77 -2.49 -18.66 -9.56
N LYS A 78 -3.37 -19.63 -9.26
CA LYS A 78 -3.09 -20.72 -8.31
C LYS A 78 -1.77 -21.36 -8.71
N ILE A 79 -0.72 -21.10 -7.94
CA ILE A 79 0.56 -21.78 -8.09
C ILE A 79 0.29 -23.24 -7.70
N PRO A 80 0.43 -24.23 -8.59
CA PRO A 80 0.33 -25.62 -8.18
C PRO A 80 1.43 -25.88 -7.16
N SER A 81 1.06 -26.37 -5.98
CA SER A 81 2.03 -26.74 -4.95
C SER A 81 3.00 -27.77 -5.52
N MET A 82 4.30 -27.48 -5.51
CA MET A 82 5.32 -28.46 -5.85
C MET A 82 5.34 -29.53 -4.75
N ASN A 83 4.74 -30.68 -5.06
CA ASN A 83 4.80 -31.85 -4.21
C ASN A 83 6.22 -32.42 -4.31
N ASN A 84 7.10 -32.04 -3.39
CA ASN A 84 8.41 -32.68 -3.26
C ASN A 84 8.21 -34.08 -2.67
N ARG A 85 7.92 -35.04 -3.56
CA ARG A 85 8.26 -36.43 -3.30
C ARG A 85 9.77 -36.60 -3.43
N SER A 86 10.30 -37.43 -2.54
CA SER A 86 11.67 -37.98 -2.44
C SER A 86 12.55 -37.25 -1.41
N GLN A 87 13.17 -37.88 -0.41
CA GLN A 87 13.38 -39.31 -0.14
C GLN A 87 13.98 -39.51 1.27
N GLU A 88 13.53 -40.58 1.94
CA GLU A 88 14.37 -41.57 2.65
C GLU A 88 15.14 -41.23 3.95
N ARG A 89 14.78 -41.93 5.04
CA ARG A 89 15.68 -42.67 5.96
C ARG A 89 14.86 -43.53 6.94
N ILE A 90 14.89 -44.86 6.79
CA ILE A 90 15.65 -45.82 7.62
C ILE A 90 15.23 -45.79 9.10
N CYS A 91 14.32 -46.70 9.48
CA CYS A 91 14.52 -47.81 10.43
C CYS A 91 13.30 -48.73 10.35
#